data_AF-A0AAU7XI83-F1
#
_entry.id   AF-A0AAU7XI83-F1
#
_cell.length_a   1.000
_cell.length_b   1.000
_cell.length_c   1.000
_cell.angle_alpha   90.00
_cell.angle_beta   90.00
_cell.angle_gamma   90.00
#
_symmetry.space_group_name_H-M   'P 1'
#
loop_
_entity.id
_entity.type
_entity.pdbx_description
1 polymer ?
#
loop_
_entity_poly.entity_id
_entity_poly.type
_entity_poly.pdbx_seq_one_letter_code
_entity_poly.pdbx_strand_id
1 'polypeptide(L)'
;MLFANSTSLLWLSYYGLSLLVIVAVYFALTFLPRLPRLVLTWAVAGAIWAPASFRLPLIEEGEFYTGWAPSAMVAAVGFLENNGSALRGGLMWLVLGMALGALIGVALWWWRRSSNAKYVTQEEEPNDDQPPSRRREPVIG
;
A
#
# COMPACT_ATOMS: atom_id res chain seq x y z
N MET A 1 27.24 12.04 -19.76
CA MET A 1 26.53 10.74 -19.59
C MET A 1 26.24 10.37 -18.13
N LEU A 2 26.84 11.04 -17.13
CA LEU A 2 26.51 10.86 -15.70
C LEU A 2 25.09 11.35 -15.32
N PHE A 3 24.60 12.43 -15.96
CA PHE A 3 23.29 13.02 -15.63
C PHE A 3 22.07 12.16 -16.05
N ALA A 4 22.19 11.36 -17.11
CA ALA A 4 21.11 10.44 -17.53
C ALA A 4 20.93 9.27 -16.54
N ASN A 5 22.02 8.86 -15.87
CA ASN A 5 21.97 7.86 -14.81
C ASN A 5 21.45 8.44 -13.50
N SER A 6 21.67 9.74 -13.22
CA SER A 6 21.25 10.36 -11.95
C SER A 6 19.74 10.33 -11.75
N THR A 7 18.94 10.63 -12.78
CA THR A 7 17.47 10.63 -12.64
C THR A 7 16.94 9.21 -12.42
N SER A 8 17.39 8.24 -13.22
CA SER A 8 16.98 6.83 -13.08
C SER A 8 17.42 6.24 -11.73
N LEU A 9 18.62 6.55 -11.26
CA LEU A 9 19.15 6.09 -9.98
C LEU A 9 18.45 6.75 -8.79
N LEU A 10 18.01 8.01 -8.92
CA LEU A 10 17.19 8.70 -7.94
C LEU A 10 15.81 8.05 -7.82
N TRP A 11 15.16 7.76 -8.95
CA TRP A 11 13.89 7.01 -8.93
C TRP A 11 14.07 5.60 -8.36
N LEU A 12 15.16 4.90 -8.70
CA LEU A 12 15.45 3.58 -8.15
C LEU A 12 15.64 3.62 -6.62
N SER A 13 16.46 4.55 -6.13
CA SER A 13 16.70 4.71 -4.69
C SER A 13 15.43 5.17 -3.96
N TYR A 14 14.63 6.03 -4.59
CA TYR A 14 13.32 6.43 -4.10
C TYR A 14 12.37 5.24 -3.95
N TYR A 15 12.25 4.38 -4.97
CA TYR A 15 11.43 3.17 -4.87
C TYR A 15 11.96 2.19 -3.82
N GLY A 16 13.29 2.02 -3.73
CA GLY A 16 13.92 1.21 -2.68
C GLY A 16 13.58 1.71 -1.27
N LEU A 17 13.73 3.02 -1.02
CA LEU A 17 13.39 3.64 0.25
C LEU A 17 11.88 3.56 0.53
N SER A 18 11.04 3.77 -0.49
CA SER A 18 9.59 3.67 -0.36
C SER A 18 9.14 2.29 0.13
N LEU A 19 9.78 1.23 -0.36
CA LEU A 19 9.48 -0.15 0.05
C LEU A 19 9.84 -0.36 1.53
N LEU A 20 11.00 0.15 1.96
CA LEU A 20 11.40 0.13 3.37
C LEU A 20 10.39 0.88 4.25
N VAL A 21 9.93 2.05 3.83
CA VAL A 21 8.91 2.83 4.54
C VAL A 21 7.58 2.06 4.62
N ILE A 22 7.12 1.46 3.52
CA ILE A 22 5.88 0.67 3.48
C ILE A 22 5.96 -0.51 4.47
N VAL A 23 7.10 -1.22 4.50
CA VAL A 23 7.35 -2.32 5.44
C VAL A 23 7.34 -1.80 6.88
N ALA A 24 8.03 -0.70 7.16
CA ALA A 24 8.05 -0.08 8.49
C ALA A 24 6.66 0.34 8.95
N VAL A 25 5.85 0.95 8.07
CA VAL A 25 4.45 1.33 8.36
C VAL A 25 3.60 0.10 8.65
N TYR A 26 3.75 -0.97 7.87
CA TYR A 26 3.02 -2.21 8.12
C TYR A 26 3.33 -2.80 9.50
N PHE A 27 4.60 -2.80 9.91
CA PHE A 27 5.01 -3.26 11.23
C PHE A 27 4.60 -2.29 12.35
N ALA A 28 4.66 -0.98 12.13
CA ALA A 28 4.19 0.02 13.09
C ALA A 28 2.69 -0.14 13.39
N LEU A 29 1.91 -0.58 12.40
CA LEU A 29 0.47 -0.82 12.53
C LEU A 29 0.13 -2.25 12.98
N THR A 30 1.09 -2.98 13.58
CA THR A 30 0.86 -4.37 14.05
C THR A 30 -0.24 -4.45 15.12
N PHE A 31 -0.43 -3.38 15.90
CA PHE A 31 -1.46 -3.30 16.93
C PHE A 31 -2.90 -3.19 16.38
N LEU A 32 -3.08 -2.87 15.08
CA LEU A 32 -4.39 -2.76 14.46
C LEU A 32 -4.92 -4.12 13.98
N PRO A 33 -6.26 -4.29 13.91
CA PRO A 33 -6.83 -5.45 13.24
C PRO A 33 -6.45 -5.49 11.75
N ARG A 34 -6.52 -6.68 11.16
CA ARG A 34 -5.95 -6.95 9.82
C ARG A 34 -6.48 -6.03 8.70
N LEU A 35 -7.76 -5.62 8.77
CA LEU A 35 -8.38 -4.75 7.76
C LEU A 35 -7.77 -3.34 7.79
N PRO A 36 -7.90 -2.54 8.86
CA PRO A 36 -7.37 -1.18 8.85
C PRO A 36 -5.86 -1.16 8.70
N ARG A 37 -5.15 -2.19 9.19
CA ARG A 37 -3.71 -2.35 8.91
C ARG A 37 -3.42 -2.37 7.41
N LEU A 38 -4.10 -3.23 6.65
CA LEU A 38 -3.92 -3.30 5.19
C LEU A 38 -4.33 -1.98 4.50
N VAL A 39 -5.49 -1.43 4.86
CA VAL A 39 -5.98 -0.18 4.26
C VAL A 39 -4.99 0.96 4.46
N LEU A 40 -4.49 1.16 5.68
CA LEU A 40 -3.53 2.22 5.99
C LEU A 40 -2.18 2.01 5.31
N THR A 41 -1.63 0.79 5.34
CA THR A 41 -0.37 0.49 4.67
C THR A 41 -0.45 0.79 3.18
N TRP A 42 -1.52 0.33 2.51
CA TRP A 42 -1.66 0.55 1.08
C TRP A 42 -2.05 1.99 0.74
N ALA A 43 -2.78 2.70 1.60
CA ALA A 43 -2.99 4.14 1.45
C ALA A 43 -1.67 4.92 1.49
N VAL A 44 -0.76 4.59 2.41
CA VAL A 44 0.58 5.19 2.45
C VAL A 44 1.39 4.83 1.21
N ALA A 45 1.34 3.58 0.75
CA ALA A 45 1.97 3.20 -0.51
C ALA A 45 1.45 4.02 -1.70
N GLY A 46 0.13 4.24 -1.76
CA GLY A 46 -0.50 5.10 -2.76
C GLY A 46 -0.08 6.57 -2.66
N ALA A 47 0.08 7.11 -1.44
CA ALA A 47 0.58 8.46 -1.22
C ALA A 47 2.00 8.66 -1.73
N ILE A 48 2.85 7.65 -1.55
CA ILE A 48 4.25 7.69 -1.94
C ILE A 48 4.34 7.52 -3.46
N TRP A 49 3.67 6.52 -4.05
CA TRP A 49 3.86 6.19 -5.46
C TRP A 49 3.06 7.03 -6.46
N ALA A 50 2.07 7.82 -6.04
CA ALA A 50 1.31 8.66 -6.96
C ALA A 50 2.17 9.83 -7.49
N PRO A 51 2.49 9.88 -8.79
CA PRO A 51 3.28 10.97 -9.35
C PRO A 51 2.37 12.18 -9.67
N ALA A 52 2.90 13.38 -9.48
CA ALA A 52 2.24 14.64 -9.86
C ALA A 52 3.20 15.49 -10.70
N SER A 53 2.64 16.22 -11.66
CA SER A 53 3.37 17.22 -12.43
C SER A 53 3.57 18.48 -11.59
N PHE A 54 4.78 19.02 -11.56
CA PHE A 54 5.07 20.33 -10.98
C PHE A 54 5.57 21.30 -12.04
N ARG A 55 5.33 22.59 -11.81
CA ARG A 55 5.76 23.70 -12.66
C ARG A 55 6.39 24.76 -11.78
N LEU A 56 7.69 24.96 -11.89
CA LEU A 56 8.42 25.99 -11.16
C LEU A 56 8.74 27.15 -12.12
N PRO A 57 8.43 28.41 -11.76
CA PRO A 57 8.89 29.56 -12.52
C PRO A 57 10.41 29.69 -12.37
N LEU A 58 11.14 29.79 -13.48
CA LEU A 58 12.58 30.09 -13.43
C LEU A 58 12.80 31.59 -13.22
N ILE A 59 14.05 31.93 -12.88
CA ILE A 59 14.54 33.30 -12.68
C ILE A 59 14.44 34.14 -13.97
N GLU A 60 14.42 33.50 -15.15
CA GLU A 60 14.15 34.16 -16.43
C GLU A 60 12.64 34.20 -16.72
N GLU A 61 12.12 35.42 -16.92
CA GLU A 61 10.71 35.67 -17.21
C GLU A 61 10.26 34.92 -18.47
N GLY A 62 9.49 33.84 -18.28
CA GLY A 62 8.87 33.07 -19.36
C GLY A 62 9.35 31.62 -19.48
N GLU A 63 10.44 31.23 -18.80
CA GLU A 63 10.86 29.83 -18.73
C GLU A 63 10.21 29.11 -17.54
N PHE A 64 9.66 27.93 -17.78
CA PHE A 64 9.04 27.09 -16.76
C PHE A 64 9.67 25.71 -16.78
N TYR A 65 10.21 25.29 -15.64
CA TYR A 65 10.70 23.92 -15.47
C TYR A 65 9.50 23.05 -15.12
N THR A 66 9.21 22.09 -16.00
CA THR A 66 8.16 21.10 -15.78
C THR A 66 8.78 19.74 -15.56
N GLY A 67 8.37 19.06 -14.50
CA GLY A 67 8.84 17.72 -14.18
C GLY A 67 7.77 16.89 -13.50
N TRP A 68 8.11 15.62 -13.29
CA TRP A 68 7.31 14.68 -12.51
C TRP A 68 7.99 14.46 -11.16
N ALA A 69 7.23 14.60 -10.09
CA ALA A 69 7.70 14.31 -8.74
C ALA A 69 6.61 13.56 -7.97
N PRO A 70 6.95 12.88 -6.87
CA PRO A 70 5.95 12.31 -5.98
C PRO A 70 4.93 13.36 -5.51
N SER A 71 3.64 13.06 -5.61
CA SER A 71 2.55 13.99 -5.27
C SER A 71 2.62 14.50 -3.84
N ALA A 72 3.06 13.66 -2.90
CA ALA A 72 3.32 14.07 -1.51
C ALA A 72 4.37 15.19 -1.42
N MET A 73 5.43 15.10 -2.23
CA MET A 73 6.47 16.13 -2.29
C MET A 73 5.93 17.41 -2.96
N VAL A 74 5.20 17.29 -4.07
CA VAL A 74 4.61 18.45 -4.76
C VAL A 74 3.61 19.20 -3.86
N ALA A 75 2.79 18.48 -3.10
CA ALA A 75 1.87 19.07 -2.14
C ALA A 75 2.61 19.77 -0.98
N ALA A 76 3.65 19.13 -0.43
CA ALA A 76 4.46 19.71 0.65
C ALA A 76 5.19 20.99 0.21
N VAL A 77 5.78 20.99 -0.99
CA VAL A 77 6.44 22.17 -1.57
C VAL A 77 5.41 23.26 -1.85
N GLY A 78 4.26 22.93 -2.46
CA GLY A 78 3.19 23.90 -2.70
C GLY A 78 2.66 24.55 -1.41
N PHE A 79 2.60 23.79 -0.31
CA PHE A 79 2.28 24.32 1.02
C PHE A 79 3.36 25.26 1.55
N LEU A 80 4.64 24.88 1.44
CA LEU A 80 5.76 25.66 1.96
C LEU A 80 5.98 26.97 1.18
N GLU A 81 5.76 26.94 -0.15
CA GLU A 81 5.88 28.09 -1.05
C GLU A 81 4.62 28.97 -1.07
N ASN A 82 3.58 28.62 -0.31
CA ASN A 82 2.27 29.27 -0.32
C ASN A 82 1.67 29.38 -1.75
N ASN A 83 2.01 28.44 -2.63
CA ASN A 83 1.55 28.38 -4.02
C ASN A 83 0.29 27.50 -4.11
N GLY A 84 -0.87 28.14 -4.04
CA GLY A 84 -2.16 27.46 -4.06
C GLY A 84 -2.41 26.58 -5.29
N SER A 85 -1.79 26.88 -6.44
CA SER A 85 -1.94 26.07 -7.65
C SER A 85 -1.19 24.74 -7.56
N ALA A 86 0.08 24.79 -7.12
CA ALA A 86 0.92 23.62 -6.91
C ALA A 86 0.38 22.75 -5.76
N LEU A 87 -0.07 23.40 -4.68
CA LEU A 87 -0.71 22.71 -3.56
C LEU A 87 -1.95 21.95 -4.00
N ARG A 88 -2.89 22.60 -4.71
CA ARG A 88 -4.14 21.95 -5.12
C ARG A 88 -3.88 20.79 -6.09
N GLY A 89 -3.00 20.99 -7.08
CA GLY A 89 -2.61 19.95 -8.03
C GLY A 89 -1.97 18.75 -7.33
N GLY A 90 -0.95 18.99 -6.51
CA GLY A 90 -0.28 17.94 -5.73
C GLY A 90 -1.22 17.21 -4.78
N LEU A 91 -2.07 17.94 -4.06
CA LEU A 91 -3.00 17.38 -3.08
C LEU A 91 -4.08 16.50 -3.73
N MET A 92 -4.61 16.89 -4.90
CA MET A 92 -5.60 16.06 -5.61
C MET A 92 -5.00 14.72 -6.03
N TRP A 93 -3.79 14.73 -6.59
CA TRP A 93 -3.07 13.49 -6.95
C TRP A 93 -2.69 12.65 -5.74
N LEU A 94 -2.32 13.31 -4.63
CA LEU A 94 -2.02 12.64 -3.36
C LEU A 94 -3.24 11.91 -2.81
N VAL A 95 -4.38 12.59 -2.72
CA VAL A 95 -5.64 12.00 -2.24
C VAL A 95 -6.09 10.87 -3.16
N LEU A 96 -5.97 11.04 -4.49
CA LEU A 96 -6.29 9.99 -5.44
C LEU A 96 -5.38 8.77 -5.27
N GLY A 97 -4.07 8.98 -5.09
CA GLY A 97 -3.11 7.94 -4.78
C GLY A 97 -3.46 7.17 -3.51
N MET A 98 -3.75 7.89 -2.43
CA MET A 98 -4.19 7.30 -1.16
C MET A 98 -5.48 6.50 -1.31
N ALA A 99 -6.46 7.02 -2.05
CA ALA A 99 -7.73 6.34 -2.28
C ALA A 99 -7.53 5.03 -3.08
N LEU A 100 -6.74 5.06 -4.15
CA LEU A 100 -6.40 3.86 -4.93
C LEU A 100 -5.64 2.84 -4.07
N GLY A 101 -4.68 3.30 -3.27
CA GLY A 101 -3.98 2.48 -2.29
C GLY A 101 -4.93 1.82 -1.30
N ALA A 102 -5.82 2.58 -0.68
CA ALA A 102 -6.82 2.05 0.24
C ALA A 102 -7.70 0.97 -0.40
N LEU A 103 -8.16 1.19 -1.64
CA LEU A 103 -8.94 0.20 -2.41
C LEU A 103 -8.16 -1.10 -2.64
N ILE A 104 -6.87 -1.02 -2.96
CA ILE A 104 -5.99 -2.20 -3.07
C ILE A 104 -5.91 -2.94 -1.72
N GLY A 105 -5.76 -2.20 -0.62
CA GLY A 105 -5.76 -2.77 0.74
C GLY A 105 -7.06 -3.52 1.05
N VAL A 106 -8.22 -2.97 0.68
CA VAL A 106 -9.53 -3.63 0.82
C VAL A 106 -9.63 -4.87 -0.06
N ALA A 107 -9.21 -4.79 -1.33
CA ALA A 107 -9.24 -5.91 -2.26
C ALA A 107 -8.38 -7.09 -1.78
N LEU A 108 -7.17 -6.81 -1.27
CA LEU A 108 -6.28 -7.82 -0.68
C LEU A 108 -6.87 -8.45 0.58
N TRP A 109 -7.54 -7.65 1.41
CA TRP A 109 -8.25 -8.18 2.58
C TRP A 109 -9.41 -9.10 2.17
N TRP A 110 -10.21 -8.70 1.18
CA TRP A 110 -11.33 -9.48 0.65
C TRP A 110 -10.85 -10.82 0.08
N TRP A 111 -9.79 -10.80 -0.72
CA TRP A 111 -9.20 -12.01 -1.30
C TRP A 111 -8.71 -12.98 -0.22
N ARG A 112 -8.03 -12.46 0.82
CA ARG A 112 -7.53 -13.28 1.93
C ARG A 112 -8.67 -13.89 2.77
N ARG A 113 -9.81 -13.21 2.89
CA ARG A 113 -11.00 -13.76 3.56
C ARG A 113 -11.60 -14.95 2.81
N SER A 114 -11.71 -14.86 1.48
CA SER A 114 -12.23 -15.94 0.63
C SER A 114 -11.33 -17.19 0.66
N SER A 115 -10.01 -17.01 0.70
CA SER A 115 -9.06 -18.13 0.83
C SER A 115 -9.23 -18.90 2.16
N ASN A 116 -9.53 -18.20 3.25
CA ASN A 116 -9.76 -18.84 4.55
C ASN A 116 -11.07 -19.64 4.60
N ALA A 117 -12.08 -19.29 3.80
CA ALA A 117 -13.32 -20.06 3.69
C ALA A 117 -13.11 -21.42 3.02
N LYS A 118 -12.11 -21.54 2.13
CA LYS A 118 -11.76 -22.82 1.48
C LYS A 118 -11.06 -23.81 2.40
N TYR A 119 -10.40 -23.36 3.47
CA TYR A 119 -9.74 -24.25 4.42
C TYR A 119 -10.72 -24.89 5.42
N VAL A 120 -11.86 -24.24 5.71
CA VAL A 120 -12.86 -24.79 6.63
C VAL A 120 -13.71 -25.89 5.98
N THR A 121 -13.88 -25.89 4.65
CA THR A 121 -14.64 -26.93 3.94
C THR A 121 -13.86 -28.24 3.75
N GLN A 122 -12.56 -28.29 4.05
CA GLN A 122 -11.76 -29.51 3.85
C GLN A 122 -11.48 -30.32 5.13
N GLU A 123 -11.97 -29.89 6.30
CA GLU A 123 -11.86 -30.67 7.56
C GLU A 123 -13.18 -31.32 8.02
N GLU A 124 -14.28 -31.15 7.29
CA GLU A 124 -15.54 -31.85 7.56
C GLU A 124 -16.11 -32.51 6.29
N GLU A 125 -15.37 -33.47 5.71
CA GLU A 125 -16.06 -34.63 5.14
C GLU A 125 -16.15 -35.68 6.27
N PRO A 126 -17.35 -35.98 6.80
CA PRO A 126 -17.51 -37.17 7.60
C PRO A 126 -17.35 -38.35 6.64
N ASN A 127 -16.19 -38.99 6.68
CA ASN A 127 -15.97 -40.26 6.03
C ASN A 127 -16.94 -41.28 6.69
N ASP A 128 -18.07 -41.52 6.04
CA ASP A 128 -19.19 -42.35 6.49
C ASP A 128 -18.88 -43.87 6.41
N ASP A 129 -17.60 -44.24 6.52
CA ASP A 129 -17.09 -45.61 6.43
C ASP A 129 -16.21 -46.02 7.62
N GLN A 130 -16.41 -45.39 8.79
CA GLN A 130 -15.79 -45.86 10.03
C GLN A 130 -16.80 -46.66 10.86
N PRO A 131 -16.66 -47.98 11.01
CA PRO A 131 -17.58 -48.76 11.85
C PRO A 131 -17.50 -48.25 13.30
N PRO A 132 -18.63 -48.17 14.02
CA PRO A 132 -18.70 -47.51 15.31
C PRO A 132 -17.71 -48.15 16.27
N SER A 133 -16.88 -47.30 16.90
CA SER A 133 -15.90 -47.71 17.90
C SER A 133 -16.62 -48.37 19.08
N ARG A 134 -16.65 -49.70 19.02
CA ARG A 134 -17.27 -50.54 20.05
C ARG A 134 -16.53 -50.32 21.36
N ARG A 135 -17.17 -49.58 22.26
CA ARG A 135 -16.77 -49.38 23.66
C ARG A 135 -16.43 -50.75 24.27
N ARG A 136 -15.13 -51.01 24.47
CA ARG A 136 -14.66 -52.18 25.21
C ARG A 136 -14.66 -51.81 26.69
N GLU A 137 -15.59 -52.37 27.43
CA GLU A 137 -15.55 -52.30 28.89
C GLU A 137 -14.41 -53.20 29.39
N PRO A 138 -13.68 -52.79 30.44
CA PRO A 138 -12.59 -53.57 30.98
C PRO A 138 -13.15 -54.82 31.67
N VAL A 139 -12.72 -56.00 31.23
CA VAL A 139 -13.00 -57.26 31.91
C VAL A 139 -12.04 -57.35 33.10
N ILE A 140 -12.58 -57.19 34.31
CA ILE A 140 -11.87 -57.54 35.54
C ILE A 140 -12.09 -59.03 35.73
N GLY A 141 -11.03 -59.82 35.60
CA GLY A 141 -10.97 -61.25 35.90
C GLY A 141 -9.60 -61.57 36.49
#